data_AF-A0A183E9N3-F1
#
_entry.id   AF-A0A183E9N3-F1
#
_cell.length_a   1.000
_cell.length_b   1.000
_cell.length_c   1.000
_cell.angle_alpha   90.00
_cell.angle_beta   90.00
_cell.angle_gamma   90.00
#
_symmetry.space_group_name_H-M   'P 1'
#
loop_
_entity.id
_entity.type
_entity.pdbx_description
1 polymer ?
#
loop_
_entity_poly.entity_id
_entity_poly.type
_entity_poly.pdbx_seq_one_letter_code
_entity_poly.pdbx_strand_id
1 'polypeptide(L)' 'MNTEKLCTHVCINYLLEGGEDPKILPDSEYPEWLFELRLERRKELEDLDPEVDGWLYWRAYRIVNIFLTV' A
#
# COMPACT_ATOMS: atom_id res chain seq x y z
N MET A 1 19.21 17.07 -0.74
CA MET A 1 18.44 15.89 -1.15
C MET A 1 18.67 15.71 -2.65
N ASN A 2 19.15 14.56 -3.11
CA ASN A 2 19.41 14.34 -4.54
C ASN A 2 18.12 13.82 -5.20
N THR A 3 17.41 14.69 -5.90
CA THR A 3 16.14 14.37 -6.57
C THR A 3 16.30 13.30 -7.63
N GLU A 4 17.40 13.31 -8.40
CA GLU A 4 17.65 12.33 -9.46
C GLU A 4 17.82 10.91 -8.90
N LYS A 5 18.49 10.80 -7.74
CA LYS A 5 18.65 9.50 -7.07
C LYS A 5 17.30 8.94 -6.59
N LEU A 6 16.41 9.79 -6.05
CA LEU A 6 15.09 9.38 -5.56
C LEU A 6 14.14 8.92 -6.67
N CYS A 7 14.26 9.49 -7.87
CA CYS A 7 13.45 9.08 -9.02
C CYS A 7 13.94 7.79 -9.68
N THR A 8 15.16 7.34 -9.39
CA THR A 8 15.80 6.20 -10.09
C THR A 8 16.03 4.99 -9.20
N HIS A 9 16.12 5.18 -7.89
CA HIS A 9 16.44 4.11 -6.94
C HIS A 9 15.53 4.15 -5.72
N VAL A 10 15.25 2.96 -5.17
CA VAL A 10 14.53 2.77 -3.92
C VAL A 10 15.53 2.84 -2.77
N CYS A 11 15.65 4.01 -2.15
CA CYS A 11 16.65 4.31 -1.09
C CYS A 11 16.32 3.65 0.27
N ILE A 12 16.16 2.33 0.31
CA ILE A 12 15.75 1.57 1.52
C ILE A 12 16.89 0.77 2.16
N ASN A 13 18.04 0.62 1.49
CA ASN A 13 19.12 -0.28 1.93
C ASN A 13 20.06 0.34 2.99
N TYR A 14 19.60 1.31 3.78
CA TYR A 14 20.42 1.98 4.80
C TYR A 14 20.91 1.08 5.93
N LEU A 15 20.32 -0.12 6.10
CA LEU A 15 20.71 -1.13 7.10
C LEU A 15 21.60 -2.24 6.53
N LEU A 16 21.75 -2.32 5.21
CA LEU A 16 22.54 -3.36 4.55
C LEU A 16 23.93 -2.80 4.24
N GLU A 17 24.93 -3.21 5.02
CA GLU A 17 26.32 -2.82 4.76
C GLU A 17 26.77 -3.35 3.39
N GLY A 18 27.07 -2.42 2.47
CA GLY A 18 27.60 -2.74 1.14
C GLY A 18 26.56 -3.09 0.07
N GLY A 19 25.26 -3.01 0.37
CA GLY A 19 24.20 -3.20 -0.64
C GLY A 19 23.95 -1.94 -1.47
N GLU A 20 23.92 -2.05 -2.81
CA GLU A 20 23.40 -0.97 -3.66
C GLU A 20 21.88 -0.85 -3.49
N ASP A 21 21.35 0.37 -3.60
CA ASP A 21 19.90 0.62 -3.60
C ASP A 21 19.25 -0.02 -4.85
N PRO A 22 18.10 -0.71 -4.74
CA PRO A 22 17.43 -1.29 -5.90
C PRO A 22 17.02 -0.20 -6.90
N LYS A 23 17.22 -0.46 -8.20
CA LYS A 23 16.79 0.44 -9.28
C LYS A 23 15.30 0.32 -9.54
N ILE A 24 14.66 1.44 -9.85
CA ILE A 24 13.29 1.49 -10.37
C ILE A 24 13.36 1.14 -11.86
N LEU A 25 12.64 0.10 -12.26
CA LEU A 25 12.57 -0.40 -13.64
C LEU A 25 11.39 0.25 -14.38
N PRO A 26 11.26 0.04 -15.71
CA PRO A 26 10.05 0.41 -16.43
C PRO A 26 8.81 -0.33 -15.92
N ASP A 27 7.64 0.28 -16.05
CA ASP A 27 6.35 -0.27 -15.59
C ASP A 27 6.06 -1.68 -16.12
N SER A 28 6.54 -2.01 -17.33
CA SER A 28 6.38 -3.32 -17.97
C SER A 28 7.07 -4.48 -17.24
N GLU A 29 8.08 -4.18 -16.41
CA GLU A 29 8.78 -5.18 -15.59
C GLU A 29 8.02 -5.52 -14.30
N TYR A 30 7.00 -4.73 -13.96
CA TYR A 30 6.19 -4.94 -12.77
C TYR A 30 4.88 -5.65 -13.10
N PRO A 31 4.35 -6.46 -12.17
CA PRO A 31 3.04 -7.07 -12.34
C PRO A 31 1.93 -6.03 -12.50
N GLU A 32 0.94 -6.31 -13.35
CA GLU A 32 -0.18 -5.41 -13.65
C GLU A 32 -0.95 -4.98 -12.38
N TRP A 33 -1.16 -5.91 -11.45
CA TRP A 33 -1.90 -5.65 -10.21
C TRP A 33 -1.30 -4.51 -9.35
N LEU A 34 0.00 -4.20 -9.51
CA LEU A 34 0.66 -3.11 -8.79
C LEU A 34 0.01 -1.75 -9.11
N PHE A 35 -0.38 -1.56 -10.36
CA PHE A 35 -0.99 -0.32 -10.85
C PHE A 35 -2.52 -0.31 -10.68
N GLU A 36 -3.11 -1.43 -10.31
CA GLU A 36 -4.53 -1.56 -9.96
C GLU A 36 -4.79 -1.28 -8.47
N LEU A 37 -3.74 -1.07 -7.68
CA LEU A 37 -3.86 -0.73 -6.26
C LEU A 37 -4.63 0.58 -6.08
N ARG A 38 -5.63 0.56 -5.19
CA ARG A 38 -6.36 1.76 -4.80
C ARG A 38 -5.48 2.66 -3.93
N LEU A 39 -5.00 3.76 -4.50
CA LEU A 39 -4.21 4.79 -3.80
C LEU A 39 -5.08 5.79 -3.03
N GLU A 40 -6.39 5.71 -3.20
CA GLU A 40 -7.36 6.54 -2.50
C GLU A 40 -7.45 6.19 -1.01
N ARG A 41 -8.01 7.12 -0.23
CA ARG A 41 -8.33 6.84 1.16
C ARG A 41 -9.21 5.60 1.25
N ARG A 42 -8.93 4.75 2.24
CA ARG A 42 -9.78 3.61 2.56
C ARG A 42 -11.22 4.08 2.78
N LYS A 43 -12.19 3.33 2.22
CA LYS A 43 -13.62 3.55 2.48
C LYS A 43 -13.91 3.32 3.98
N GLU A 44 -14.81 4.13 4.53
CA GLU A 44 -15.34 3.93 5.88
C GLU A 44 -16.34 2.76 5.90
N LEU A 45 -16.73 2.31 7.09
CA LEU A 45 -17.64 1.16 7.22
C LEU A 45 -18.99 1.40 6.55
N GLU A 46 -19.49 2.63 6.63
CA GLU A 46 -20.78 3.05 6.08
C GLU A 46 -20.81 3.03 4.54
N ASP A 47 -19.65 3.17 3.90
CA ASP A 47 -19.50 3.17 2.44
C ASP A 47 -19.18 1.78 1.85
N LEU A 48 -19.06 0.77 2.71
CA LEU A 48 -18.73 -0.59 2.33
C LEU A 48 -19.99 -1.45 2.24
N ASP A 49 -20.12 -2.20 1.15
CA ASP A 49 -21.20 -3.16 0.96
C ASP A 49 -20.67 -4.57 1.29
N PRO A 50 -21.34 -5.33 2.19
CA PRO A 50 -20.90 -6.68 2.56
C PRO A 50 -20.88 -7.68 1.41
N GLU A 51 -21.74 -7.52 0.39
CA GLU A 51 -21.82 -8.42 -0.76
C GLU A 51 -20.81 -8.05 -1.86
N VAL A 52 -20.42 -6.77 -1.94
CA VAL A 52 -19.47 -6.27 -2.96
C VAL A 52 -18.05 -6.22 -2.42
N ASP A 53 -17.85 -5.62 -1.25
CA ASP A 53 -16.53 -5.40 -0.64
C ASP A 53 -16.14 -6.55 0.32
N GLY A 54 -17.07 -7.44 0.66
CA GLY A 54 -16.83 -8.74 1.30
C GLY A 54 -15.96 -8.65 2.56
N TRP A 55 -14.73 -9.15 2.47
CA TRP A 55 -13.79 -9.19 3.60
C TRP A 55 -13.44 -7.79 4.14
N LEU A 56 -13.41 -6.76 3.29
CA LEU A 56 -13.07 -5.40 3.71
C LEU A 56 -14.12 -4.83 4.67
N TYR A 57 -15.40 -5.11 4.40
CA TYR A 57 -16.52 -4.75 5.26
C TYR A 57 -16.37 -5.37 6.64
N TRP A 58 -16.24 -6.70 6.72
CA TRP A 58 -16.15 -7.40 8.00
C TRP A 58 -14.90 -7.04 8.81
N ARG A 59 -13.79 -6.74 8.13
CA ARG A 59 -12.59 -6.21 8.79
C ARG A 59 -12.85 -4.82 9.39
N ALA A 60 -13.47 -3.90 8.65
CA ALA A 60 -13.82 -2.58 9.16
C ALA A 60 -14.82 -2.68 10.32
N TYR A 61 -15.86 -3.53 10.18
CA TYR A 61 -16.86 -3.78 11.21
C TYR A 61 -16.24 -4.23 12.53
N ARG A 62 -15.34 -5.23 12.50
CA ARG A 62 -14.65 -5.69 13.72
C ARG A 62 -13.80 -4.60 14.35
N ILE A 63 -13.08 -3.81 13.55
CA ILE A 63 -12.23 -2.73 14.06
C ILE A 63 -13.09 -1.70 14.80
N VAL A 64 -14.14 -1.18 14.16
CA VAL A 64 -15.04 -0.18 14.76
C VAL A 64 -15.67 -0.72 16.05
N ASN A 65 -16.18 -1.96 16.03
CA ASN A 65 -16.82 -2.54 17.22
C ASN A 65 -15.82 -2.79 18.35
N ILE A 66 -14.59 -3.26 18.07
CA ILE A 66 -13.56 -3.41 19.11
C ILE A 66 -13.24 -2.05 19.75
N PHE A 67 -13.06 -1.00 18.94
CA PHE A 67 -12.76 0.34 19.45
C PHE A 67 -13.90 0.98 20.24
N LEU A 68 -15.16 0.61 19.98
CA LEU A 68 -16.33 1.13 20.70
C LEU A 68 -16.67 0.36 21.98
N THR A 69 -16.03 -0.80 22.23
CA THR A 69 -16.32 -1.64 23.41
C THR A 69 -15.29 -1.48 24.54
N VAL A 70 -14.35 -0.53 24.41
CA VAL A 70 -13.35 -0.15 25.44
C VAL A 70 -13.58 1.27 25.88
#